data_AF-A0A1M6HJ25-F1
#
_entry.id   AF-A0A1M6HJ25-F1
#
_cell.length_a   1.000
_cell.length_b   1.000
_cell.length_c   1.000
_cell.angle_alpha   90.00
_cell.angle_beta   90.00
_cell.angle_gamma   90.00
#
_symmetry.space_group_name_H-M   'P 1'
#
loop_
_entity.id
_entity.type
_entity.pdbx_description
1 polymer ?
#
loop_
_entity_poly.entity_id
_entity_poly.type
_entity_poly.pdbx_seq_one_letter_code
_entity_poly.pdbx_strand_id
1 'polypeptide(L)'
;MHRAFDERNIAFYSECNGSYFGDTETIQRLIEAEHKGMLEKLMVNHVLPEVSDRAWSDHLKQQVANANDQLKPRLNRTFLLEVTAYDVPGGARVVMDLLNGGEWAGVLRPEGTFQAEITYYALLKAGFPTMVRLETSEGSEEHGLVFADGKMTTVFGVPKTPIIARYEIEEGGQTCSVRRIKADNSFSDEQQLRDAKPPSTIDLAQSHNMTMLLGHYNLGDDTWSPASPGRIIKEGMLFGALYVDDIMAMRNCKFDMFSGQSLTRGECFLERFQRKAFGKNKVVERLCESSAKMELVGIFASHGGGKKQYFAMDTPTGRAMIDVVKKSIHNIQTGSDPAALLRSPQ
;
A
#
# COMPACT_ATOMS: atom_id res chain seq x y z
N MET A 1 -18.91 25.97 28.21
CA MET A 1 -20.29 26.10 27.73
C MET A 1 -21.20 25.64 28.87
N HIS A 2 -21.84 26.58 29.56
CA HIS A 2 -22.69 26.31 30.72
C HIS A 2 -23.92 25.49 30.29
N ARG A 3 -24.13 24.32 30.91
CA ARG A 3 -25.30 23.46 30.68
C ARG A 3 -26.55 23.88 31.44
N ALA A 4 -26.51 24.99 32.18
CA ALA A 4 -27.65 25.53 32.92
C ALA A 4 -28.74 26.16 32.02
N PHE A 5 -28.51 26.24 30.70
CA PHE A 5 -29.47 26.79 29.73
C PHE A 5 -29.58 25.92 28.47
N ASP A 6 -29.53 24.60 28.58
CA ASP A 6 -29.91 23.72 27.46
C ASP A 6 -31.44 23.51 27.48
N GLU A 7 -32.11 24.32 26.66
CA GLU A 7 -33.56 24.57 26.57
C GLU A 7 -34.41 23.38 26.05
N ARG A 8 -34.22 22.14 26.53
CA ARG A 8 -35.04 21.01 26.03
C ARG A 8 -35.78 20.16 27.04
N ASN A 9 -35.69 20.41 28.35
CA ASN A 9 -36.30 19.51 29.34
C ASN A 9 -37.11 20.17 30.48
N ILE A 10 -37.62 21.41 30.36
CA ILE A 10 -38.39 22.05 31.47
C ILE A 10 -39.78 22.58 31.04
N ALA A 11 -40.37 22.08 29.95
CA ALA A 11 -41.78 22.31 29.69
C ALA A 11 -42.41 21.11 28.96
N PHE A 12 -43.24 20.34 29.66
CA PHE A 12 -44.19 19.43 29.03
C PHE A 12 -45.52 20.16 28.86
N TYR A 13 -45.94 20.35 27.61
CA TYR A 13 -47.22 20.96 27.27
C TYR A 13 -48.27 19.86 27.17
N SER A 14 -49.25 19.85 28.08
CA SER A 14 -50.50 19.11 27.89
C SER A 14 -51.53 20.03 27.24
N GLU A 15 -52.48 19.46 26.50
CA GLU A 15 -53.48 20.15 25.66
C GLU A 15 -54.50 21.03 26.43
N CYS A 16 -54.23 21.38 27.69
CA CYS A 16 -55.10 22.18 28.55
C CYS A 16 -54.31 23.27 29.30
N ASN A 17 -53.71 24.22 28.58
CA ASN A 17 -53.23 25.56 29.04
C ASN A 17 -52.90 25.74 30.55
N GLY A 18 -52.10 24.85 31.11
CA GLY A 18 -51.56 24.94 32.45
C GLY A 18 -50.08 24.58 32.44
N SER A 19 -49.20 25.58 32.57
CA SER A 19 -47.76 25.38 32.73
C SER A 19 -47.48 25.05 34.19
N TYR A 20 -47.01 23.85 34.51
CA TYR A 20 -46.51 23.51 35.84
C TYR A 20 -44.99 23.34 35.76
N PHE A 21 -44.25 24.19 36.48
CA PHE A 21 -42.86 23.90 36.80
C PHE A 21 -42.87 22.71 37.76
N GLY A 22 -41.93 21.76 37.60
CA GLY A 22 -41.76 20.68 38.59
C GLY A 22 -41.68 21.26 40.01
N ASP A 23 -42.05 20.44 41.00
CA ASP A 23 -42.09 20.84 42.41
C ASP A 23 -40.81 21.62 42.80
N THR A 24 -41.02 22.75 43.49
CA THR A 24 -39.98 23.69 43.94
C THR A 24 -38.82 22.99 44.66
N GLU A 25 -39.12 21.94 45.44
CA GLU A 25 -38.15 21.14 46.17
C GLU A 25 -37.21 20.38 45.22
N THR A 26 -37.77 19.82 44.13
CA THR A 26 -36.99 19.10 43.11
C THR A 26 -36.06 20.03 42.33
N ILE A 27 -36.53 21.22 41.96
CA ILE A 27 -35.71 22.23 41.25
C ILE A 27 -34.60 22.73 42.19
N GLN A 28 -34.94 23.03 43.44
CA GLN A 28 -33.98 23.51 44.43
C GLN A 28 -32.88 22.47 44.69
N ARG A 29 -33.24 21.19 44.81
CA ARG A 29 -32.26 20.12 45.05
C ARG A 29 -31.31 19.90 43.87
N LEU A 30 -31.80 20.07 42.63
CA LEU A 30 -30.96 20.00 41.42
C LEU A 30 -29.98 21.17 41.34
N ILE A 31 -30.45 22.38 41.65
CA ILE A 31 -29.60 23.59 41.69
C ILE A 31 -28.55 23.49 42.80
N GLU A 32 -28.93 23.01 43.99
CA GLU A 32 -28.03 22.81 45.13
C GLU A 32 -26.96 21.74 44.84
N ALA A 33 -27.33 20.62 44.21
CA ALA A 33 -26.37 19.58 43.83
C ALA A 33 -25.37 20.08 42.77
N GLU A 34 -25.83 20.85 41.78
CA GLU A 34 -24.97 21.45 40.77
C GLU A 34 -24.04 22.52 41.37
N HIS A 35 -24.57 23.41 42.23
CA HIS A 35 -23.77 24.41 42.94
C HIS A 35 -22.77 23.77 43.88
N LYS A 36 -23.13 22.71 44.60
CA LYS A 36 -22.23 21.98 45.48
C LYS A 36 -21.07 21.34 44.70
N GLY A 37 -21.35 20.67 43.58
CA GLY A 37 -20.28 20.10 42.74
C GLY A 37 -19.38 21.16 42.09
N MET A 38 -19.92 22.34 41.78
CA MET A 38 -19.15 23.47 41.26
C MET A 38 -18.27 24.12 42.36
N LEU A 39 -18.82 24.29 43.57
CA LEU A 39 -18.12 24.82 44.75
C LEU A 39 -17.04 23.86 45.23
N GLU A 40 -17.26 22.54 45.20
CA GLU A 40 -16.25 21.53 45.51
C GLU A 40 -15.08 21.59 44.51
N LYS A 41 -15.36 21.72 43.20
CA LYS A 41 -14.33 21.92 42.18
C LYS A 41 -13.56 23.23 42.36
N LEU A 42 -14.27 24.33 42.68
CA LEU A 42 -13.64 25.62 42.94
C LEU A 42 -12.82 25.60 44.23
N MET A 43 -13.27 24.91 45.28
CA MET A 43 -12.51 24.72 46.51
C MET A 43 -11.25 23.87 46.29
N VAL A 44 -11.33 22.79 45.53
CA VAL A 44 -10.15 21.97 45.21
C VAL A 44 -9.12 22.78 44.40
N ASN A 45 -9.58 23.64 43.48
CA ASN A 45 -8.71 24.48 42.66
C ASN A 45 -8.15 25.73 43.38
N HIS A 46 -8.87 26.30 44.34
CA HIS A 46 -8.47 27.57 44.99
C HIS A 46 -8.02 27.44 46.45
N VAL A 47 -8.45 26.42 47.19
CA VAL A 47 -8.19 26.29 48.64
C VAL A 47 -7.12 25.26 48.96
N LEU A 48 -6.90 24.27 48.08
CA LEU A 48 -5.89 23.21 48.28
C LEU A 48 -5.01 23.02 47.03
N PRO A 49 -4.20 24.04 46.66
CA PRO A 49 -3.33 23.98 45.49
C PRO A 49 -2.42 22.74 45.51
N GLU A 50 -1.93 22.32 46.68
CA GLU A 50 -1.11 21.11 46.82
C GLU A 50 -1.83 19.81 46.43
N VAL A 51 -3.15 19.72 46.61
CA VAL A 51 -3.94 18.54 46.25
C VAL A 51 -4.24 18.54 44.74
N SER A 52 -4.54 19.72 44.18
CA SER A 52 -4.69 19.90 42.74
C SER A 52 -3.38 19.61 42.00
N ASP A 53 -2.25 20.10 42.52
CA ASP A 53 -0.91 19.88 41.97
C ASP A 53 -0.49 18.41 42.06
N ARG A 54 -0.81 17.72 43.17
CA ARG A 54 -0.58 16.26 43.27
C ARG A 54 -1.46 15.48 42.30
N ALA A 55 -2.75 15.80 42.20
CA ALA A 55 -3.66 15.13 41.27
C ALA A 55 -3.25 15.35 39.80
N TRP A 56 -2.83 16.57 39.46
CA TRP A 56 -2.24 16.90 38.16
C TRP A 56 -0.93 16.14 37.93
N SER A 57 -0.01 16.12 38.90
CA SER A 57 1.26 15.40 38.82
C SER A 57 1.06 13.90 38.62
N ASP A 58 0.15 13.29 39.37
CA ASP A 58 -0.15 11.86 39.27
C ASP A 58 -0.85 11.51 37.95
N HIS A 59 -1.75 12.39 37.48
CA HIS A 59 -2.31 12.26 36.14
C HIS A 59 -1.23 12.36 35.05
N LEU A 60 -0.29 13.29 35.19
CA LEU A 60 0.80 13.50 34.24
C LEU A 60 1.79 12.31 34.26
N LYS A 61 2.11 11.76 35.44
CA LYS A 61 2.87 10.50 35.57
C LYS A 61 2.16 9.33 34.89
N GLN A 62 0.85 9.22 35.06
CA GLN A 62 0.05 8.17 34.42
C GLN A 62 0.02 8.33 32.90
N GLN A 63 -0.09 9.56 32.39
CA GLN A 63 0.01 9.85 30.95
C GLN A 63 1.41 9.53 30.40
N VAL A 64 2.48 9.87 31.14
CA VAL A 64 3.86 9.54 30.76
C VAL A 64 4.10 8.02 30.76
N ALA A 65 3.59 7.31 31.76
CA ALA A 65 3.64 5.85 31.81
C ALA A 65 2.90 5.23 30.60
N ASN A 66 1.67 5.67 30.32
CA ASN A 66 0.91 5.23 29.15
C ASN A 66 1.63 5.55 27.83
N ALA A 67 2.25 6.73 27.72
CA ALA A 67 3.03 7.09 26.55
C ALA A 67 4.28 6.20 26.38
N ASN A 68 4.96 5.85 27.47
CA ASN A 68 6.12 4.96 27.43
C ASN A 68 5.75 3.50 27.15
N ASP A 69 4.65 3.01 27.70
CA ASP A 69 4.29 1.59 27.62
C ASP A 69 3.50 1.27 26.34
N GLN A 70 2.71 2.22 25.84
CA GLN A 70 1.81 1.98 24.70
C GLN A 70 2.21 2.77 23.46
N LEU A 71 2.51 4.05 23.60
CA LEU A 71 2.75 4.93 22.46
C LEU A 71 4.17 4.72 21.90
N LYS A 72 5.19 4.71 22.76
CA LYS A 72 6.60 4.60 22.37
C LYS A 72 6.89 3.30 21.59
N PRO A 73 6.41 2.10 21.98
CA PRO A 73 6.62 0.90 21.17
C PRO A 73 5.94 0.96 19.81
N ARG A 74 4.75 1.58 19.71
CA ARG A 74 4.04 1.74 18.44
C ARG A 74 4.74 2.74 17.52
N LEU A 75 5.21 3.85 18.07
CA LEU A 75 5.93 4.89 17.34
C LEU A 75 7.34 4.46 16.90
N ASN A 76 7.98 3.57 17.66
CA ASN A 76 9.29 3.00 17.34
C ASN A 76 9.22 1.79 16.40
N ARG A 77 8.03 1.34 15.97
CA ARG A 77 7.92 0.33 14.91
C ARG A 77 8.62 0.85 13.66
N THR A 78 9.48 0.03 13.09
CA THR A 78 10.23 0.35 11.88
C THR A 78 9.52 -0.15 10.63
N PHE A 79 9.69 0.60 9.56
CA PHE A 79 9.30 0.26 8.20
C PHE A 79 10.59 0.13 7.38
N LEU A 80 10.67 -0.90 6.55
CA LEU A 80 11.81 -1.06 5.65
C LEU A 80 11.54 -0.27 4.37
N LEU A 81 12.34 0.76 4.11
CA LEU A 81 12.45 1.38 2.80
C LEU A 81 13.46 0.61 1.96
N GLU A 82 13.09 0.27 0.73
CA GLU A 82 13.90 -0.44 -0.23
C GLU A 82 13.74 0.16 -1.63
N VAL A 83 14.82 0.70 -2.16
CA VAL A 83 14.90 1.26 -3.51
C VAL A 83 15.86 0.39 -4.29
N THR A 84 15.42 -0.12 -5.44
CA THR A 84 16.28 -0.91 -6.34
C THR A 84 16.41 -0.15 -7.66
N ALA A 85 17.62 -0.03 -8.20
CA ALA A 85 17.86 0.54 -9.51
C ALA A 85 18.69 -0.42 -10.34
N TYR A 86 18.16 -0.84 -11.48
CA TYR A 86 18.83 -1.76 -12.39
C TYR A 86 19.67 -1.00 -13.42
N ASP A 87 20.85 -1.56 -13.75
CA ASP A 87 21.82 -0.97 -14.67
C ASP A 87 22.29 0.45 -14.28
N VAL A 88 22.04 0.88 -13.04
CA VAL A 88 22.55 2.13 -12.47
C VAL A 88 23.78 1.83 -11.61
N PRO A 89 24.92 2.48 -11.86
CA PRO A 89 26.12 2.25 -11.05
C PRO A 89 25.90 2.70 -9.60
N GLY A 90 26.54 1.97 -8.67
CA GLY A 90 26.58 2.39 -7.27
C GLY A 90 27.15 3.80 -7.12
N GLY A 91 26.64 4.56 -6.14
CA GLY A 91 26.99 5.98 -5.97
C GLY A 91 25.91 6.95 -6.44
N ALA A 92 24.91 6.51 -7.20
CA ALA A 92 23.74 7.33 -7.51
C ALA A 92 22.95 7.68 -6.24
N ARG A 93 22.38 8.87 -6.21
CA ARG A 93 21.73 9.42 -5.00
C ARG A 93 20.24 9.19 -5.06
N VAL A 94 19.71 8.58 -4.02
CA VAL A 94 18.27 8.37 -3.82
C VAL A 94 17.78 9.53 -2.96
N VAL A 95 16.75 10.25 -3.42
CA VAL A 95 16.17 11.42 -2.75
C VAL A 95 14.67 11.24 -2.60
N MET A 96 14.14 11.59 -1.44
CA MET A 96 12.71 11.65 -1.14
C MET A 96 12.40 12.99 -0.52
N ASP A 97 11.64 13.81 -1.24
CA ASP A 97 11.20 15.11 -0.73
C ASP A 97 10.11 14.93 0.32
N LEU A 98 10.25 15.63 1.44
CA LEU A 98 9.33 15.54 2.57
C LEU A 98 8.28 16.65 2.48
N LEU A 99 7.02 16.31 2.79
CA LEU A 99 5.89 17.23 2.69
C LEU A 99 6.05 18.47 3.60
N ASN A 100 6.72 18.30 4.74
CA ASN A 100 6.94 19.37 5.72
C ASN A 100 8.26 20.14 5.48
N GLY A 101 8.91 19.93 4.33
CA GLY A 101 10.20 20.51 4.00
C GLY A 101 11.38 19.63 4.40
N GLY A 102 12.47 19.72 3.63
CA GLY A 102 13.64 18.85 3.74
C GLY A 102 13.55 17.61 2.87
N GLU A 103 14.61 16.80 2.89
CA GLU A 103 14.72 15.59 2.08
C GLU A 103 15.28 14.45 2.93
N TRP A 104 14.81 13.23 2.67
CA TRP A 104 15.54 12.02 3.03
C TRP A 104 16.38 11.60 1.83
N ALA A 105 17.68 11.45 2.04
CA ALA A 105 18.58 11.08 0.98
C ALA A 105 19.53 9.95 1.41
N GLY A 106 19.97 9.18 0.43
CA GLY A 106 20.94 8.12 0.59
C GLY A 106 21.63 7.82 -0.73
N VAL A 107 22.51 6.83 -0.71
CA VAL A 107 23.30 6.43 -1.88
C VAL A 107 23.01 4.97 -2.17
N LEU A 108 22.83 4.65 -3.46
CA LEU A 108 22.76 3.26 -3.90
C LEU A 108 24.06 2.54 -3.58
N ARG A 109 23.93 1.36 -2.98
CA ARG A 109 25.02 0.41 -2.81
C ARG A 109 25.50 -0.09 -4.18
N PRO A 110 26.70 -0.69 -4.27
CA PRO A 110 27.26 -1.18 -5.54
C PRO A 110 26.35 -2.13 -6.32
N GLU A 111 25.52 -2.90 -5.63
CA GLU A 111 24.52 -3.80 -6.21
C GLU A 111 23.26 -3.10 -6.74
N GLY A 112 23.19 -1.77 -6.70
CA GLY A 112 22.05 -1.00 -7.18
C GLY A 112 20.88 -0.95 -6.19
N THR A 113 21.10 -1.21 -4.90
CA THR A 113 20.03 -1.15 -3.88
C THR A 113 20.30 -0.08 -2.82
N PHE A 114 19.24 0.51 -2.29
CA PHE A 114 19.28 1.35 -1.10
C PHE A 114 18.24 0.85 -0.13
N GLN A 115 18.64 0.64 1.12
CA GLN A 115 17.75 0.18 2.18
C GLN A 115 17.91 1.04 3.41
N ALA A 116 16.79 1.41 4.03
CA ALA A 116 16.77 2.17 5.28
C ALA A 116 15.62 1.71 6.17
N GLU A 117 15.84 1.70 7.49
CA GLU A 117 14.77 1.48 8.46
C GLU A 117 14.25 2.83 8.95
N ILE A 118 12.95 3.06 8.77
CA ILE A 118 12.30 4.32 9.11
C ILE A 118 11.26 4.06 10.19
N THR A 119 11.34 4.76 11.31
CA THR A 119 10.35 4.60 12.38
C THR A 119 9.01 5.24 12.01
N TYR A 120 7.92 4.71 12.56
CA TYR A 120 6.59 5.29 12.39
C TYR A 120 6.56 6.77 12.84
N TYR A 121 7.28 7.09 13.91
CA TYR A 121 7.43 8.47 14.38
C TYR A 121 8.07 9.39 13.32
N ALA A 122 9.15 8.95 12.67
CA ALA A 122 9.82 9.72 11.63
C ALA A 122 8.87 10.00 10.45
N LEU A 123 8.09 9.00 10.03
CA LEU A 123 7.06 9.17 8.98
C LEU A 123 5.96 10.14 9.38
N LEU A 124 5.44 10.04 10.61
CA LEU A 124 4.40 10.96 11.10
C LEU A 124 4.88 12.41 11.18
N LYS A 125 6.15 12.62 11.55
CA LYS A 125 6.74 13.95 11.70
C LYS A 125 7.11 14.58 10.35
N ALA A 126 7.71 13.80 9.45
CA ALA A 126 8.18 14.27 8.15
C ALA A 126 7.06 14.33 7.09
N GLY A 127 5.99 13.57 7.29
CA GLY A 127 5.01 13.25 6.25
C GLY A 127 5.45 12.02 5.45
N PHE A 128 4.48 11.30 4.88
CA PHE A 128 4.77 10.13 4.05
C PHE A 128 5.27 10.58 2.67
N PRO A 129 6.50 10.23 2.27
CA PRO A 129 6.95 10.49 0.90
C PRO A 129 6.14 9.62 -0.06
N THR A 130 5.67 10.23 -1.14
CA THR A 130 4.90 9.52 -2.18
C THR A 130 5.73 9.22 -3.42
N MET A 131 6.85 9.90 -3.58
CA MET A 131 7.76 9.78 -4.73
C MET A 131 9.19 9.58 -4.24
N VAL A 132 9.98 8.90 -5.05
CA VAL A 132 11.42 8.77 -4.91
C VAL A 132 12.03 9.32 -6.19
N ARG A 133 13.07 10.14 -6.05
CA ARG A 133 13.89 10.64 -7.15
C ARG A 133 15.24 9.96 -7.12
N LEU A 134 15.64 9.37 -8.23
CA LEU A 134 16.98 8.83 -8.42
C LEU A 134 17.80 9.84 -9.22
N GLU A 135 18.82 10.42 -8.58
CA GLU A 135 19.76 11.35 -9.20
C GLU A 135 21.01 10.59 -9.66
N THR A 136 21.25 10.59 -10.97
CA THR A 136 22.43 9.99 -11.61
C THR A 136 23.26 11.06 -12.33
N SER A 137 24.43 10.69 -12.85
CA SER A 137 25.24 11.58 -13.70
C SER A 137 24.57 11.94 -15.03
N GLU A 138 23.60 11.13 -15.48
CA GLU A 138 22.91 11.30 -16.76
C GLU A 138 21.61 12.10 -16.63
N GLY A 139 21.07 12.22 -15.41
CA GLY A 139 19.83 12.93 -15.13
C GLY A 139 19.14 12.46 -13.87
N SER A 140 17.92 12.95 -13.64
CA SER A 140 17.05 12.53 -12.54
C SER A 140 15.81 11.82 -13.08
N GLU A 141 15.43 10.73 -12.42
CA GLU A 141 14.18 10.01 -12.70
C GLU A 141 13.32 9.98 -11.43
N GLU A 142 12.01 10.11 -11.55
CA GLU A 142 11.08 10.07 -10.41
C GLU A 142 10.08 8.92 -10.54
N HIS A 143 9.95 8.14 -9.48
CA HIS A 143 9.04 7.00 -9.41
C HIS A 143 8.19 7.05 -8.14
N GLY A 144 7.01 6.46 -8.19
CA GLY A 144 6.13 6.35 -7.03
C GLY A 144 6.72 5.43 -5.96
N LEU A 145 6.54 5.80 -4.67
CA LEU A 145 6.86 4.94 -3.54
C LEU A 145 5.65 4.10 -3.14
N VAL A 146 5.91 2.83 -2.84
CA VAL A 146 4.87 1.82 -2.63
C VAL A 146 4.83 1.45 -1.18
N PHE A 147 3.69 1.63 -0.50
CA PHE A 147 3.55 1.23 0.90
C PHE A 147 2.75 -0.07 1.04
N ALA A 148 3.40 -1.10 1.59
CA ALA A 148 2.88 -2.46 1.59
C ALA A 148 3.43 -3.27 2.76
N ASP A 149 2.55 -3.77 3.63
CA ASP A 149 2.93 -4.75 4.67
C ASP A 149 4.18 -4.30 5.48
N GLY A 150 4.19 -3.03 5.91
CA GLY A 150 5.31 -2.49 6.68
C GLY A 150 6.58 -2.18 5.86
N LYS A 151 6.54 -2.28 4.54
CA LYS A 151 7.66 -1.93 3.64
C LYS A 151 7.28 -0.82 2.66
N MET A 152 8.27 -0.01 2.34
CA MET A 152 8.22 1.04 1.33
C MET A 152 9.14 0.66 0.19
N THR A 153 8.64 0.45 -1.03
CA THR A 153 9.47 -0.03 -2.14
C THR A 153 9.37 0.86 -3.38
N THR A 154 10.44 0.95 -4.17
CA THR A 154 10.38 1.48 -5.54
C THR A 154 11.48 0.85 -6.39
N VAL A 155 11.29 0.84 -7.71
CA VAL A 155 12.24 0.22 -8.65
C VAL A 155 12.48 1.16 -9.83
N PHE A 156 13.75 1.43 -10.11
CA PHE A 156 14.22 2.17 -11.28
C PHE A 156 14.84 1.22 -12.30
N GLY A 157 14.62 1.50 -13.58
CA GLY A 157 15.08 0.66 -14.67
C GLY A 157 14.39 -0.70 -14.74
N VAL A 158 14.96 -1.60 -15.54
CA VAL A 158 14.40 -2.93 -15.83
C VAL A 158 15.43 -4.00 -15.43
N PRO A 159 15.07 -4.98 -14.58
CA PRO A 159 15.94 -6.13 -14.33
C PRO A 159 16.14 -6.93 -15.60
N LYS A 160 17.36 -7.41 -15.81
CA LYS A 160 17.63 -8.47 -16.77
C LYS A 160 16.96 -9.75 -16.29
N THR A 161 15.79 -10.03 -16.85
CA THR A 161 15.03 -11.25 -16.60
C THR A 161 15.31 -12.25 -17.72
N PRO A 162 15.74 -13.49 -17.41
CA PRO A 162 16.06 -14.48 -18.45
C PRO A 162 14.80 -14.96 -19.16
N ILE A 163 13.65 -14.94 -18.47
CA ILE A 163 12.37 -15.45 -18.94
C ILE A 163 11.28 -14.45 -18.55
N ILE A 164 10.39 -14.15 -19.50
CA ILE A 164 9.20 -13.32 -19.31
C ILE A 164 8.01 -14.15 -19.79
N ALA A 165 6.96 -14.24 -18.99
CA ALA A 165 5.77 -15.04 -19.30
C ALA A 165 4.62 -14.13 -19.72
N ARG A 166 4.00 -14.44 -20.87
CA ARG A 166 2.80 -13.74 -21.36
C ARG A 166 1.56 -14.54 -21.02
N TYR A 167 0.62 -13.89 -20.35
CA TYR A 167 -0.68 -14.44 -20.01
C TYR A 167 -1.77 -13.69 -20.74
N GLU A 168 -2.79 -14.42 -21.20
CA GLU A 168 -4.12 -13.85 -21.43
C GLU A 168 -4.87 -13.80 -20.10
N ILE A 169 -5.60 -12.72 -19.88
CA ILE A 169 -6.39 -12.48 -18.68
C ILE A 169 -7.85 -12.22 -19.03
N GLU A 170 -8.73 -12.96 -18.41
CA GLU A 170 -10.19 -12.82 -18.53
C GLU A 170 -10.76 -12.50 -17.15
N GLU A 171 -11.27 -11.28 -16.96
CA GLU A 171 -11.85 -10.82 -15.70
C GLU A 171 -13.36 -11.08 -15.66
N GLY A 172 -13.88 -11.44 -14.49
CA GLY A 172 -15.30 -11.42 -14.20
C GLY A 172 -15.81 -10.01 -13.89
N GLY A 173 -17.11 -9.91 -13.59
CA GLY A 173 -17.71 -8.66 -13.08
C GLY A 173 -16.97 -8.15 -11.84
N GLN A 174 -16.88 -6.82 -11.72
CA GLN A 174 -16.08 -6.17 -10.68
C GLN A 174 -16.98 -5.62 -9.58
N THR A 175 -16.53 -5.75 -8.34
CA THR A 175 -17.13 -5.05 -7.19
C THR A 175 -16.19 -3.92 -6.80
N CYS A 176 -16.69 -2.68 -6.83
CA CYS A 176 -15.88 -1.49 -6.62
C CYS A 176 -16.37 -0.68 -5.43
N SER A 177 -15.47 -0.41 -4.48
CA SER A 177 -15.66 0.59 -3.45
C SER A 177 -15.20 1.95 -3.95
N VAL A 178 -16.12 2.91 -4.06
CA VAL A 178 -15.83 4.29 -4.47
C VAL A 178 -15.91 5.21 -3.26
N ARG A 179 -14.77 5.74 -2.85
CA ARG A 179 -14.64 6.73 -1.78
C ARG A 179 -14.49 8.12 -2.38
N ARG A 180 -15.42 9.02 -2.07
CA ARG A 180 -15.35 10.43 -2.45
C ARG A 180 -14.96 11.26 -1.24
N ILE A 181 -13.78 11.86 -1.28
CA ILE A 181 -13.23 12.71 -0.22
C ILE A 181 -13.43 14.17 -0.63
N LYS A 182 -14.09 14.94 0.23
CA LYS A 182 -14.33 16.38 0.06
C LYS A 182 -13.19 17.20 0.68
N ALA A 183 -13.23 18.51 0.43
CA ALA A 183 -12.20 19.44 0.88
C ALA A 183 -12.06 19.57 2.41
N ASP A 184 -13.12 19.21 3.14
CA ASP A 184 -13.19 19.20 4.60
C ASP A 184 -12.77 17.83 5.19
N ASN A 185 -12.20 16.94 4.39
CA ASN A 185 -11.91 15.54 4.72
C ASN A 185 -13.13 14.68 5.09
N SER A 186 -14.35 15.19 4.91
CA SER A 186 -15.53 14.32 4.95
C SER A 186 -15.51 13.39 3.74
N PHE A 187 -15.98 12.15 3.94
CA PHE A 187 -16.02 11.16 2.88
C PHE A 187 -17.39 10.51 2.76
N SER A 188 -17.69 10.05 1.55
CA SER A 188 -18.82 9.16 1.28
C SER A 188 -18.30 7.92 0.56
N ASP A 189 -18.72 6.75 1.03
CA ASP A 189 -18.40 5.47 0.41
C ASP A 189 -19.65 4.93 -0.32
N GLU A 190 -19.44 4.39 -1.52
CA GLU A 190 -20.48 3.79 -2.34
C GLU A 190 -19.94 2.48 -2.94
N GLN A 191 -20.77 1.45 -2.96
CA GLN A 191 -20.47 0.19 -3.66
C GLN A 191 -21.07 0.25 -5.07
N GLN A 192 -20.25 -0.09 -6.05
CA GLN A 192 -20.63 -0.13 -7.46
C GLN A 192 -20.28 -1.50 -8.04
N LEU A 193 -21.23 -2.12 -8.73
CA LEU A 193 -20.94 -3.25 -9.61
C LEU A 193 -20.57 -2.71 -10.98
N ARG A 194 -19.53 -3.27 -11.58
CA ARG A 194 -19.11 -2.94 -12.94
C ARG A 194 -19.02 -4.19 -13.78
N ASP A 195 -19.25 -4.04 -15.07
CA ASP A 195 -19.08 -5.12 -16.03
C ASP A 195 -17.64 -5.63 -16.04
N ALA A 196 -17.50 -6.88 -16.50
CA ALA A 196 -16.21 -7.48 -16.76
C ALA A 196 -15.38 -6.61 -17.72
N LYS A 197 -14.07 -6.52 -17.46
CA LYS A 197 -13.14 -5.94 -18.44
C LYS A 197 -13.01 -6.89 -19.64
N PRO A 198 -12.81 -6.35 -20.86
CA PRO A 198 -12.52 -7.20 -22.02
C PRO A 198 -11.23 -7.98 -21.78
N PRO A 199 -11.10 -9.19 -22.37
CA PRO A 199 -9.87 -9.95 -22.28
C PRO A 199 -8.66 -9.13 -22.74
N SER A 200 -7.55 -9.25 -22.03
CA SER A 200 -6.30 -8.57 -22.37
C SER A 200 -5.10 -9.50 -22.18
N THR A 201 -3.89 -9.00 -22.46
CA THR A 201 -2.65 -9.74 -22.18
C THR A 201 -1.83 -9.00 -21.16
N ILE A 202 -1.12 -9.73 -20.30
CA ILE A 202 -0.13 -9.15 -19.38
C ILE A 202 1.13 -9.99 -19.39
N ASP A 203 2.27 -9.31 -19.28
CA ASP A 203 3.58 -9.93 -19.18
C ASP A 203 4.07 -9.86 -17.74
N LEU A 204 4.59 -10.99 -17.25
CA LEU A 204 5.10 -11.15 -15.90
C LEU A 204 6.53 -11.66 -15.95
N ALA A 205 7.40 -11.08 -15.13
CA ALA A 205 8.75 -11.57 -14.94
C ALA A 205 9.16 -11.50 -13.48
N GLN A 206 10.08 -12.38 -13.09
CA GLN A 206 10.66 -12.40 -11.76
C GLN A 206 12.16 -12.16 -11.85
N SER A 207 12.67 -11.27 -11.01
CA SER A 207 14.11 -11.07 -10.83
C SER A 207 14.66 -11.97 -9.72
N HIS A 208 15.99 -12.10 -9.68
CA HIS A 208 16.70 -12.96 -8.74
C HIS A 208 16.48 -12.60 -7.25
N ASN A 209 16.11 -11.35 -6.95
CA ASN A 209 15.79 -10.87 -5.60
C ASN A 209 14.29 -10.99 -5.24
N MET A 210 13.53 -11.84 -5.95
CA MET A 210 12.09 -12.07 -5.72
C MET A 210 11.21 -10.84 -5.97
N THR A 211 11.70 -9.83 -6.70
CA THR A 211 10.87 -8.75 -7.23
C THR A 211 10.12 -9.27 -8.45
N MET A 212 8.84 -8.94 -8.53
CA MET A 212 8.00 -9.21 -9.69
C MET A 212 7.92 -7.96 -10.54
N LEU A 213 7.91 -8.14 -11.85
CA LEU A 213 7.50 -7.11 -12.81
C LEU A 213 6.21 -7.56 -13.47
N LEU A 214 5.29 -6.61 -13.60
CA LEU A 214 4.07 -6.71 -14.38
C LEU A 214 4.09 -5.63 -15.46
N GLY A 215 3.67 -5.94 -16.68
CA GLY A 215 3.64 -4.95 -17.75
C GLY A 215 3.37 -5.52 -19.12
N HIS A 216 3.80 -4.80 -20.15
CA HIS A 216 3.88 -5.33 -21.51
C HIS A 216 5.32 -5.25 -22.00
N TYR A 217 5.83 -6.39 -22.45
CA TYR A 217 7.16 -6.52 -23.00
C TYR A 217 7.14 -6.31 -24.51
N ASN A 218 8.03 -5.43 -24.98
CA ASN A 218 8.23 -5.16 -26.39
C ASN A 218 9.50 -5.85 -26.89
N LEU A 219 9.31 -6.82 -27.78
CA LEU A 219 10.41 -7.55 -28.42
C LEU A 219 11.30 -6.67 -29.30
N GLY A 220 10.75 -5.62 -29.91
CA GLY A 220 11.44 -4.84 -30.92
C GLY A 220 12.63 -4.06 -30.35
N ASP A 221 12.46 -3.52 -29.16
CA ASP A 221 13.43 -2.67 -28.45
C ASP A 221 13.96 -3.30 -27.16
N ASP A 222 13.52 -4.50 -26.79
CA ASP A 222 13.89 -5.21 -25.55
C ASP A 222 13.47 -4.44 -24.27
N THR A 223 12.37 -3.67 -24.34
CA THR A 223 11.90 -2.81 -23.25
C THR A 223 10.55 -3.24 -22.67
N TRP A 224 10.23 -2.71 -21.48
CA TRP A 224 8.90 -2.81 -20.88
C TRP A 224 8.14 -1.51 -21.04
N SER A 225 6.84 -1.60 -21.33
CA SER A 225 5.97 -0.44 -21.52
C SER A 225 4.53 -0.71 -21.09
N PRO A 226 4.06 -0.15 -19.97
CA PRO A 226 4.82 0.26 -18.78
C PRO A 226 5.20 -0.95 -17.90
N ALA A 227 6.12 -0.76 -16.94
CA ALA A 227 6.50 -1.77 -15.95
C ALA A 227 6.04 -1.38 -14.56
N SER A 228 5.20 -2.20 -13.95
CA SER A 228 4.74 -2.13 -12.57
C SER A 228 5.57 -3.08 -11.70
N PRO A 229 6.57 -2.58 -10.95
CA PRO A 229 7.27 -3.41 -9.99
C PRO A 229 6.35 -3.80 -8.84
N GLY A 230 6.53 -5.03 -8.38
CA GLY A 230 5.78 -5.61 -7.28
C GLY A 230 6.61 -6.60 -6.47
N ARG A 231 6.02 -7.03 -5.37
CA ARG A 231 6.64 -7.99 -4.43
C ARG A 231 5.73 -9.19 -4.26
N ILE A 232 6.35 -10.37 -4.13
CA ILE A 232 5.66 -11.58 -3.68
C ILE A 232 5.40 -11.47 -2.17
N ILE A 233 4.13 -11.58 -1.79
CA ILE A 233 3.63 -11.65 -0.42
C ILE A 233 3.01 -13.02 -0.18
N LYS A 234 2.73 -13.38 1.08
CA LYS A 234 2.17 -14.70 1.44
C LYS A 234 0.90 -15.05 0.66
N GLU A 235 0.09 -14.06 0.34
CA GLU A 235 -1.22 -14.22 -0.30
C GLU A 235 -1.22 -13.89 -1.81
N GLY A 236 -0.06 -13.63 -2.41
CA GLY A 236 0.03 -13.30 -3.84
C GLY A 236 1.11 -12.28 -4.16
N MET A 237 0.78 -11.31 -4.99
CA MET A 237 1.68 -10.26 -5.47
C MET A 237 1.04 -8.89 -5.23
N LEU A 238 1.84 -7.94 -4.78
CA LEU A 238 1.42 -6.56 -4.64
C LEU A 238 2.29 -5.67 -5.52
N PHE A 239 1.64 -4.91 -6.39
CA PHE A 239 2.25 -3.96 -7.33
C PHE A 239 2.03 -2.56 -6.82
N GLY A 240 3.10 -1.80 -6.90
CA GLY A 240 3.11 -0.54 -6.20
C GLY A 240 3.07 0.69 -7.07
N ALA A 241 3.53 0.55 -8.31
CA ALA A 241 3.34 1.56 -9.31
C ALA A 241 2.23 1.09 -10.25
N LEU A 242 1.10 1.80 -10.25
CA LEU A 242 -0.15 1.38 -10.89
C LEU A 242 -0.16 1.69 -12.40
N TYR A 243 0.98 1.53 -13.05
CA TYR A 243 1.15 1.94 -14.44
C TYR A 243 0.42 1.02 -15.43
N VAL A 244 0.24 -0.25 -15.08
CA VAL A 244 -0.37 -1.27 -15.94
C VAL A 244 -1.81 -1.50 -15.52
N ASP A 245 -2.74 -0.92 -16.28
CA ASP A 245 -4.18 -1.02 -16.10
C ASP A 245 -4.72 -0.69 -14.69
N ASP A 246 -3.93 -0.01 -13.85
CA ASP A 246 -4.20 0.25 -12.44
C ASP A 246 -4.18 -1.00 -11.53
N ILE A 247 -3.53 -2.11 -11.91
CA ILE A 247 -3.40 -3.31 -11.04
C ILE A 247 -2.53 -2.98 -9.83
N MET A 248 -3.11 -3.08 -8.64
CA MET A 248 -2.44 -2.92 -7.35
C MET A 248 -2.07 -4.27 -6.73
N ALA A 249 -2.89 -5.29 -6.91
CA ALA A 249 -2.60 -6.61 -6.36
C ALA A 249 -3.13 -7.74 -7.24
N MET A 250 -2.46 -8.88 -7.13
CA MET A 250 -2.89 -10.17 -7.66
C MET A 250 -2.83 -11.17 -6.51
N ARG A 251 -3.97 -11.53 -5.94
CA ARG A 251 -4.10 -12.37 -4.75
C ARG A 251 -4.64 -13.75 -5.05
N ASN A 252 -4.33 -14.69 -4.15
CA ASN A 252 -4.80 -16.07 -4.17
C ASN A 252 -4.65 -16.72 -5.54
N CYS A 253 -3.61 -16.30 -6.25
CA CYS A 253 -3.30 -16.75 -7.57
C CYS A 253 -2.88 -18.21 -7.49
N LYS A 254 -3.76 -19.11 -7.92
CA LYS A 254 -3.45 -20.54 -8.07
C LYS A 254 -2.59 -20.77 -9.30
N PHE A 255 -1.51 -20.00 -9.44
CA PHE A 255 -0.47 -20.29 -10.41
C PHE A 255 0.75 -20.75 -9.67
N ASP A 256 1.30 -21.84 -10.17
CA ASP A 256 2.58 -22.33 -9.71
C ASP A 256 3.69 -21.66 -10.53
N MET A 257 3.59 -20.33 -10.67
CA MET A 257 4.32 -19.49 -11.63
C MET A 257 5.83 -19.71 -11.57
N PHE A 258 6.33 -20.18 -10.42
CA PHE A 258 7.72 -20.53 -10.22
C PHE A 258 7.91 -21.75 -9.30
N SER A 259 6.93 -22.66 -9.19
CA SER A 259 7.03 -23.86 -8.33
C SER A 259 7.01 -25.21 -9.09
N GLY A 260 6.95 -25.12 -10.42
CA GLY A 260 7.31 -26.21 -11.33
C GLY A 260 6.17 -27.14 -11.71
N GLN A 261 4.99 -27.06 -11.10
CA GLN A 261 3.90 -28.01 -11.38
C GLN A 261 2.79 -27.48 -12.32
N SER A 262 2.56 -26.17 -12.41
CA SER A 262 1.52 -25.59 -13.29
C SER A 262 1.79 -24.13 -13.64
N LEU A 263 2.53 -23.89 -14.73
CA LEU A 263 2.72 -22.58 -15.33
C LEU A 263 1.54 -22.13 -16.23
N THR A 264 0.61 -23.04 -16.54
CA THR A 264 -0.21 -22.90 -17.75
C THR A 264 -1.57 -22.24 -17.55
N ARG A 265 -2.18 -22.36 -16.36
CA ARG A 265 -3.48 -21.78 -16.07
C ARG A 265 -3.70 -21.61 -14.57
N GLY A 266 -4.49 -20.62 -14.19
CA GLY A 266 -5.05 -20.54 -12.84
C GLY A 266 -6.05 -19.41 -12.66
N GLU A 267 -6.47 -19.23 -11.41
CA GLU A 267 -7.43 -18.23 -10.99
C GLU A 267 -6.76 -17.29 -9.99
N CYS A 268 -6.94 -15.98 -10.18
CA CYS A 268 -6.53 -14.92 -9.25
C CYS A 268 -7.73 -14.08 -8.83
N PHE A 269 -7.52 -13.33 -7.76
CA PHE A 269 -8.23 -12.10 -7.50
C PHE A 269 -7.36 -10.92 -7.88
N LEU A 270 -7.87 -10.01 -8.70
CA LEU A 270 -7.20 -8.75 -9.04
C LEU A 270 -7.78 -7.63 -8.19
N GLU A 271 -6.89 -6.81 -7.65
CA GLU A 271 -7.25 -5.54 -7.01
C GLU A 271 -6.73 -4.40 -7.88
N ARG A 272 -7.62 -3.49 -8.28
CA ARG A 272 -7.27 -2.31 -9.06
C ARG A 272 -7.57 -1.05 -8.27
N PHE A 273 -6.62 -0.14 -8.20
CA PHE A 273 -6.78 1.11 -7.45
C PHE A 273 -6.66 2.32 -8.38
N GLN A 274 -7.68 3.16 -8.39
CA GLN A 274 -7.67 4.41 -9.13
C GLN A 274 -7.85 5.58 -8.18
N ARG A 275 -7.01 6.60 -8.31
CA ARG A 275 -7.12 7.85 -7.56
C ARG A 275 -7.16 9.02 -8.52
N LYS A 276 -8.23 9.80 -8.48
CA LYS A 276 -8.41 10.97 -9.34
C LYS A 276 -8.75 12.20 -8.52
N ALA A 277 -7.95 13.25 -8.67
CA ALA A 277 -8.24 14.57 -8.10
C ALA A 277 -9.20 15.36 -9.02
N PHE A 278 -10.22 15.97 -8.44
CA PHE A 278 -11.20 16.82 -9.11
C PHE A 278 -11.15 18.23 -8.52
N GLY A 279 -10.21 19.05 -9.00
CA GLY A 279 -10.01 20.43 -8.51
C GLY A 279 -9.35 20.50 -7.13
N LYS A 280 -9.33 21.70 -6.52
CA LYS A 280 -8.73 21.92 -5.21
C LYS A 280 -9.50 21.12 -4.14
N ASN A 281 -8.88 20.03 -3.69
CA ASN A 281 -9.26 19.24 -2.52
C ASN A 281 -10.51 18.35 -2.66
N LYS A 282 -10.85 17.89 -3.88
CA LYS A 282 -11.78 16.75 -4.02
C LYS A 282 -11.03 15.57 -4.61
N VAL A 283 -11.09 14.42 -3.96
CA VAL A 283 -10.41 13.20 -4.41
C VAL A 283 -11.45 12.09 -4.51
N VAL A 284 -11.38 11.34 -5.61
CA VAL A 284 -12.14 10.10 -5.75
C VAL A 284 -11.15 8.95 -5.79
N GLU A 285 -11.29 8.06 -4.82
CA GLU A 285 -10.56 6.80 -4.72
C GLU A 285 -11.52 5.67 -5.10
N ARG A 286 -11.03 4.74 -5.92
CA ARG A 286 -11.79 3.58 -6.34
C ARG A 286 -10.91 2.34 -6.21
N LEU A 287 -11.36 1.41 -5.40
CA LEU A 287 -10.78 0.07 -5.31
C LEU A 287 -11.77 -0.91 -5.95
N CYS A 288 -11.36 -1.58 -7.01
CA CYS A 288 -12.15 -2.60 -7.69
C CYS A 288 -11.52 -3.97 -7.50
N GLU A 289 -12.36 -4.95 -7.20
CA GLU A 289 -11.98 -6.34 -7.02
C GLU A 289 -12.69 -7.19 -8.07
N SER A 290 -11.94 -8.09 -8.71
CA SER A 290 -12.47 -9.04 -9.68
C SER A 290 -11.78 -10.40 -9.58
N SER A 291 -12.55 -11.47 -9.80
CA SER A 291 -11.94 -12.77 -10.09
C SER A 291 -11.42 -12.75 -11.53
N ALA A 292 -10.22 -13.24 -11.76
CA ALA A 292 -9.63 -13.33 -13.08
C ALA A 292 -9.11 -14.75 -13.35
N LYS A 293 -9.35 -15.23 -14.56
CA LYS A 293 -8.69 -16.41 -15.11
C LYS A 293 -7.48 -15.95 -15.89
N MET A 294 -6.35 -16.60 -15.68
CA MET A 294 -5.16 -16.35 -16.49
C MET A 294 -4.67 -17.64 -17.14
N GLU A 295 -4.26 -17.52 -18.39
CA GLU A 295 -3.77 -18.62 -19.21
C GLU A 295 -2.46 -18.21 -19.87
N LEU A 296 -1.44 -19.05 -19.74
CA LEU A 296 -0.13 -18.80 -20.33
C LEU A 296 -0.22 -19.04 -21.83
N VAL A 297 0.05 -17.99 -22.62
CA VAL A 297 0.01 -18.06 -24.09
C VAL A 297 1.39 -18.10 -24.72
N GLY A 298 2.43 -17.74 -23.98
CA GLY A 298 3.81 -17.87 -24.45
C GLY A 298 4.83 -17.29 -23.50
N ILE A 299 6.09 -17.38 -23.89
CA ILE A 299 7.22 -16.83 -23.14
C ILE A 299 8.18 -16.08 -24.05
N PHE A 300 8.83 -15.06 -23.51
CA PHE A 300 10.01 -14.44 -24.09
C PHE A 300 11.25 -14.99 -23.40
N ALA A 301 12.16 -15.56 -24.18
CA ALA A 301 13.40 -16.11 -23.65
C ALA A 301 14.56 -15.93 -24.64
N SER A 302 15.78 -15.84 -24.11
CA SER A 302 17.00 -15.85 -24.91
C SER A 302 17.47 -17.28 -25.12
N HIS A 303 17.65 -17.69 -26.37
CA HIS A 303 18.34 -18.94 -26.72
C HIS A 303 19.80 -18.60 -27.09
N GLY A 304 20.78 -19.18 -26.40
CA GLY A 304 22.21 -19.01 -26.72
C GLY A 304 22.80 -17.62 -26.52
N GLY A 305 22.27 -16.81 -25.58
CA GLY A 305 22.79 -15.47 -25.28
C GLY A 305 22.43 -14.37 -26.29
N GLY A 306 21.60 -14.68 -27.29
CA GLY A 306 21.06 -13.71 -28.24
C GLY A 306 19.86 -12.90 -27.71
N LYS A 307 19.31 -12.04 -28.56
CA LYS A 307 18.05 -11.29 -28.30
C LYS A 307 16.92 -12.25 -27.92
N LYS A 308 16.01 -11.80 -27.05
CA LYS A 308 14.85 -12.62 -26.68
C LYS A 308 13.98 -12.86 -27.90
N GLN A 309 13.38 -14.05 -27.95
CA GLN A 309 12.39 -14.44 -28.94
C GLN A 309 11.10 -14.83 -28.22
N TYR A 310 9.97 -14.63 -28.88
CA TYR A 310 8.68 -15.10 -28.39
C TYR A 310 8.43 -16.53 -28.84
N PHE A 311 8.11 -17.38 -27.88
CA PHE A 311 7.74 -18.77 -28.10
C PHE A 311 6.29 -18.97 -27.65
N ALA A 312 5.39 -19.12 -28.62
CA ALA A 312 3.96 -19.32 -28.37
C ALA A 312 3.65 -20.75 -27.91
N MET A 313 2.74 -20.89 -26.96
CA MET A 313 2.37 -22.15 -26.29
C MET A 313 1.70 -23.18 -27.20
N ASP A 314 1.04 -22.71 -28.25
CA ASP A 314 0.38 -23.57 -29.24
C ASP A 314 1.39 -24.25 -30.19
N THR A 315 2.64 -23.79 -30.23
CA THR A 315 3.70 -24.40 -31.04
C THR A 315 4.46 -25.51 -30.30
N PRO A 316 4.98 -26.55 -31.00
CA PRO A 316 5.84 -27.56 -30.40
C PRO A 316 7.08 -26.97 -29.71
N THR A 317 7.70 -25.96 -30.33
CA THR A 317 8.89 -25.28 -29.79
C THR A 317 8.59 -24.52 -28.49
N GLY A 318 7.46 -23.81 -28.43
CA GLY A 318 7.06 -23.11 -27.21
C GLY A 318 6.71 -24.04 -26.06
N ARG A 319 6.02 -25.16 -26.33
CA ARG A 319 5.80 -26.21 -25.32
C ARG A 319 7.11 -26.75 -24.76
N ALA A 320 8.06 -27.09 -25.64
CA ALA A 320 9.38 -27.59 -25.23
C ALA A 320 10.14 -26.56 -24.38
N MET A 321 10.12 -25.28 -24.78
CA MET A 321 10.80 -24.23 -24.03
C MET A 321 10.19 -24.01 -22.64
N ILE A 322 8.87 -24.11 -22.51
CA ILE A 322 8.20 -23.98 -21.22
C ILE A 322 8.50 -25.16 -20.29
N ASP A 323 8.66 -26.37 -20.83
CA ASP A 323 9.13 -27.50 -20.03
C ASP A 323 10.59 -27.31 -19.56
N VAL A 324 11.45 -26.65 -20.35
CA VAL A 324 12.80 -26.23 -19.92
C VAL A 324 12.73 -25.19 -18.81
N VAL A 325 11.83 -24.22 -18.91
CA VAL A 325 11.59 -23.20 -17.88
C VAL A 325 11.12 -23.85 -16.58
N LYS A 326 10.12 -24.75 -16.63
CA LYS A 326 9.65 -25.50 -15.45
C LYS A 326 10.77 -26.26 -14.75
N LYS A 327 11.62 -26.97 -15.51
CA LYS A 327 12.77 -27.70 -14.97
C LYS A 327 13.81 -26.77 -14.36
N SER A 328 14.08 -25.63 -15.00
CA SER A 328 15.06 -24.65 -14.50
C SER A 328 14.60 -24.02 -13.19
N ILE A 329 13.32 -23.66 -13.10
CA ILE A 329 12.68 -23.13 -11.90
C ILE A 329 12.72 -24.15 -10.75
N HIS A 330 12.34 -25.41 -11.02
CA HIS A 330 12.40 -26.48 -10.02
C HIS A 330 13.82 -26.68 -9.47
N ASN A 331 14.83 -26.55 -10.33
CA ASN A 331 16.23 -26.65 -9.93
C ASN A 331 16.69 -25.48 -9.07
N ILE A 332 16.24 -24.24 -9.34
CA ILE A 332 16.53 -23.06 -8.49
C ILE A 332 15.97 -23.26 -7.09
N GLN A 333 14.73 -23.74 -6.98
CA GLN A 333 14.07 -23.94 -5.69
C GLN A 333 14.71 -25.06 -4.86
N THR A 334 15.33 -26.04 -5.52
CA THR A 334 16.04 -27.14 -4.87
C THR A 334 17.54 -26.85 -4.64
N GLY A 335 18.02 -25.64 -4.99
CA GLY A 335 19.40 -25.20 -4.75
C GLY A 335 20.42 -25.61 -5.82
N SER A 336 19.97 -25.97 -7.02
CA SER A 336 20.81 -26.33 -8.17
C SER A 336 20.96 -25.16 -9.14
N ASP A 337 22.19 -24.91 -9.61
CA ASP A 337 22.55 -23.75 -10.44
C ASP A 337 21.72 -23.66 -11.75
N PRO A 338 20.87 -22.62 -11.92
CA PRO A 338 20.04 -22.45 -13.12
C PRO A 338 20.81 -22.15 -14.40
N ALA A 339 22.04 -21.64 -14.30
CA ALA A 339 22.81 -21.22 -15.48
C ALA A 339 23.29 -22.40 -16.34
N ALA A 340 23.25 -23.63 -15.81
CA ALA A 340 23.73 -24.82 -16.50
C ALA A 340 22.78 -25.31 -17.63
N LEU A 341 21.47 -25.09 -17.52
CA LEU A 341 20.48 -25.66 -18.44
C LEU A 341 20.26 -24.84 -19.72
N LEU A 342 20.40 -23.52 -19.64
CA LEU A 342 20.26 -22.62 -20.81
C LEU A 342 21.53 -22.55 -21.68
N ARG A 343 22.61 -23.25 -21.29
CA ARG A 343 23.91 -23.27 -21.98
C ARG A 343 24.21 -24.57 -22.72
N SER A 344 23.31 -25.55 -22.73
CA SER A 344 23.58 -26.82 -23.41
C SER A 344 23.57 -26.63 -24.94
N PRO A 345 24.69 -26.84 -25.64
CA PRO A 345 24.67 -26.92 -27.10
C PRO A 345 24.13 -28.29 -27.51
N GLN A 346 23.26 -28.33 -28.53
CA GLN A 346 23.10 -29.54 -29.35
C GLN A 346 24.14 -29.52 -30.46
#